data_AF-E3LNN3-F1
#
_entry.id   AF-E3LNN3-F1
#
_cell.length_a   1.000
_cell.length_b   1.000
_cell.length_c   1.000
_cell.angle_alpha   90.00
_cell.angle_beta   90.00
_cell.angle_gamma   90.00
#
_symmetry.space_group_name_H-M   'P 1'
#
loop_
_entity.id
_entity.type
_entity.pdbx_description
1 polymer ?
#
loop_
_entity_poly.entity_id
_entity_poly.type
_entity_poly.pdbx_seq_one_letter_code
_entity_poly.pdbx_strand_id
1 'polypeptide(L)'
;MSGEIRTQIGNFKSRLLHRFDKDGPLMFPEEFKSFDIESAIVAIKDIQEDEDGIQSIVRKLFAYEQKWISLRKDDPAEKDEHAAYCKKYGDYMETFKKGVDRLQALHNLYRVGYERVKALDVTRTVGLVTPETVGLVTH
;
A
#
# COMPACT_ATOMS: atom_id res chain seq x y z
N MET A 1 -19.40 -19.64 1.68
CA MET A 1 -19.15 -18.21 1.39
C MET A 1 -17.99 -17.66 2.22
N SER A 2 -17.96 -17.83 3.55
CA SER A 2 -16.83 -17.41 4.40
C SER A 2 -15.51 -18.13 4.13
N GLY A 3 -15.53 -19.41 3.73
CA GLY A 3 -14.33 -20.17 3.33
C GLY A 3 -13.56 -19.53 2.15
N GLU A 4 -14.27 -18.96 1.18
CA GLU A 4 -13.65 -18.26 0.05
C GLU A 4 -13.03 -16.93 0.50
N ILE A 5 -13.76 -16.16 1.32
CA ILE A 5 -13.28 -14.90 1.89
C ILE A 5 -11.97 -15.12 2.67
N ARG A 6 -11.92 -16.15 3.52
CA ARG A 6 -10.73 -16.52 4.29
C ARG A 6 -9.54 -16.88 3.40
N THR A 7 -9.79 -17.64 2.33
CA THR A 7 -8.75 -17.98 1.35
C THR A 7 -8.21 -16.72 0.67
N GLN A 8 -9.09 -15.81 0.25
CA GLN A 8 -8.67 -14.57 -0.41
C GLN A 8 -7.90 -13.64 0.54
N ILE A 9 -8.35 -13.49 1.79
CA ILE A 9 -7.63 -12.73 2.83
C ILE A 9 -6.21 -13.29 3.01
N GLY A 10 -6.08 -14.61 3.13
CA GLY A 10 -4.78 -15.26 3.24
C GLY A 10 -3.88 -14.99 2.02
N ASN A 11 -4.46 -15.08 0.81
CA ASN A 11 -3.72 -14.80 -0.42
C ASN A 11 -3.23 -13.35 -0.51
N PHE A 12 -4.08 -12.36 -0.21
CA PHE A 12 -3.68 -10.95 -0.25
C PHE A 12 -2.71 -10.59 0.88
N LYS A 13 -2.87 -11.17 2.07
CA LYS A 13 -1.88 -11.07 3.15
C LYS A 13 -0.50 -11.55 2.66
N SER A 14 -0.42 -12.75 2.10
CA SER A 14 0.85 -13.31 1.61
C SER A 14 1.46 -12.49 0.47
N ARG A 15 0.64 -11.98 -0.46
CA ARG A 15 1.11 -11.09 -1.53
C ARG A 15 1.67 -9.77 -0.99
N LEU A 16 1.05 -9.21 0.05
CA LEU A 16 1.50 -7.97 0.66
C LEU A 16 2.83 -8.16 1.39
N LEU A 17 2.98 -9.25 2.14
CA LEU A 17 4.25 -9.62 2.78
C LEU A 17 5.36 -9.83 1.74
N HIS A 18 5.07 -10.55 0.65
CA HIS A 18 6.03 -10.74 -0.44
C HIS A 18 6.46 -9.41 -1.09
N ARG A 19 5.56 -8.42 -1.21
CA ARG A 19 5.96 -7.07 -1.68
C ARG A 19 6.90 -6.40 -0.70
N PHE A 20 6.62 -6.46 0.61
CA PHE A 20 7.53 -5.89 1.60
C PHE A 20 8.93 -6.52 1.57
N ASP A 21 9.02 -7.83 1.36
CA ASP A 21 10.30 -8.53 1.26
C ASP A 21 11.04 -8.19 -0.04
N LYS A 22 10.32 -8.09 -1.17
CA LYS A 22 10.90 -7.79 -2.48
C LYS A 22 11.38 -6.34 -2.58
N ASP A 23 10.54 -5.41 -2.14
CA ASP A 23 10.74 -3.96 -2.36
C ASP A 23 11.73 -3.38 -1.32
N GLY A 24 12.06 -4.13 -0.26
CA GLY A 24 13.09 -3.77 0.71
C GLY A 24 12.78 -2.54 1.56
N PRO A 25 13.76 -1.99 2.29
CA PRO A 25 13.57 -0.74 3.02
C PRO A 25 13.34 0.43 2.05
N LEU A 26 12.49 1.38 2.45
CA LEU A 26 12.36 2.64 1.70
C LEU A 26 13.65 3.45 1.81
N MET A 27 13.96 4.18 0.74
CA MET A 27 14.94 5.26 0.78
C MET A 27 14.52 6.36 1.76
N PHE A 28 15.51 7.09 2.29
CA PHE A 28 15.28 8.27 3.10
C PHE A 28 14.95 9.48 2.21
N PRO A 29 13.98 10.35 2.61
CA PRO A 29 13.65 11.55 1.85
C PRO A 29 14.85 12.46 1.53
N GLU A 30 15.85 12.48 2.40
CA GLU A 30 17.07 13.28 2.27
C GLU A 30 17.92 12.88 1.06
N GLU A 31 17.83 11.63 0.60
CA GLU A 31 18.61 11.12 -0.53
C GLU A 31 18.26 11.85 -1.84
N PHE A 32 17.03 12.37 -1.98
CA PHE A 32 16.63 13.19 -3.12
C PHE A 32 17.47 14.46 -3.27
N LYS A 33 18.08 14.98 -2.20
CA LYS A 33 18.92 16.19 -2.28
C LYS A 33 20.17 15.98 -3.14
N SER A 34 20.69 14.75 -3.18
CA SER A 34 21.85 14.39 -4.00
C SER A 34 21.50 14.00 -5.44
N PHE A 35 20.22 13.77 -5.74
CA PHE A 35 19.83 13.32 -7.07
C PHE A 35 19.90 14.48 -8.06
N ASP A 36 20.44 14.17 -9.24
CA ASP A 36 20.18 14.93 -10.45
C ASP A 36 18.74 14.69 -10.93
N ILE A 37 18.38 15.39 -12.00
CA ILE A 37 17.00 15.39 -12.46
C ILE A 37 16.54 14.03 -13.00
N GLU A 38 17.39 13.31 -13.74
CA GLU A 38 17.04 12.01 -14.31
C GLU A 38 16.92 10.97 -13.21
N SER A 39 17.84 10.97 -12.25
CA SER A 39 17.80 10.09 -11.08
C SER A 39 16.55 10.34 -10.23
N ALA A 40 16.18 11.61 -10.03
CA ALA A 40 14.96 11.96 -9.31
C ALA A 40 13.70 11.49 -10.05
N ILE A 41 13.64 11.63 -11.37
CA ILE A 41 12.50 11.15 -12.19
C ILE A 41 12.38 9.63 -12.14
N VAL A 42 13.49 8.90 -12.27
CA VAL A 42 13.50 7.43 -12.17
C VAL A 42 12.99 7.00 -10.80
N ALA A 43 13.52 7.57 -9.72
CA ALA A 43 13.09 7.25 -8.36
C ALA A 43 11.60 7.52 -8.12
N ILE A 44 11.06 8.63 -8.64
CA ILE A 44 9.61 8.94 -8.54
C ILE A 44 8.77 7.89 -9.27
N LYS A 45 9.20 7.44 -10.45
CA LYS A 45 8.47 6.42 -11.22
C LYS A 45 8.47 5.07 -10.50
N ASP A 46 9.61 4.69 -9.93
CA ASP A 46 9.73 3.46 -9.16
C ASP A 46 8.83 3.51 -7.91
N ILE A 47 8.83 4.64 -7.18
CA ILE A 47 7.93 4.88 -6.04
C ILE A 47 6.46 4.76 -6.47
N GLN A 48 6.10 5.31 -7.63
CA GLN A 48 4.73 5.25 -8.13
C GLN A 48 4.30 3.81 -8.47
N GLU A 49 5.18 3.03 -9.12
CA GLU A 49 4.91 1.62 -9.42
C GLU A 49 4.72 0.80 -8.13
N ASP A 50 5.53 1.07 -7.11
CA ASP A 50 5.42 0.43 -5.80
C ASP A 50 4.13 0.83 -5.08
N GLU A 51 3.78 2.11 -5.10
CA GLU A 51 2.54 2.62 -4.52
C GLU A 51 1.32 1.96 -5.17
N ASP A 52 1.25 1.92 -6.51
CA ASP A 52 0.15 1.29 -7.25
C ASP A 52 0.03 -0.21 -6.95
N GLY A 53 1.17 -0.91 -6.89
CA GLY A 53 1.24 -2.33 -6.58
C GLY A 53 0.72 -2.65 -5.19
N ILE A 54 1.18 -1.91 -4.18
CA ILE A 54 0.74 -2.09 -2.78
C ILE A 54 -0.72 -1.66 -2.61
N GLN A 55 -1.12 -0.54 -3.20
CA GLN A 55 -2.47 0.01 -3.09
C GLN A 55 -3.52 -0.95 -3.64
N SER A 56 -3.23 -1.59 -4.78
CA SER A 56 -4.10 -2.62 -5.37
C SER A 56 -4.34 -3.81 -4.43
N ILE A 57 -3.30 -4.24 -3.70
CA ILE A 57 -3.38 -5.36 -2.75
C ILE A 57 -4.14 -4.94 -1.49
N VAL A 58 -3.80 -3.78 -0.92
CA VAL A 58 -4.42 -3.22 0.30
C VAL A 58 -5.93 -3.01 0.10
N ARG A 59 -6.34 -2.43 -1.04
CA ARG A 59 -7.77 -2.23 -1.37
C ARG A 59 -8.52 -3.55 -1.46
N LYS A 60 -7.93 -4.57 -2.10
CA LYS A 60 -8.56 -5.90 -2.21
C LYS A 60 -8.67 -6.59 -0.86
N LEU A 61 -7.62 -6.54 -0.04
CA LEU A 61 -7.63 -7.10 1.32
C LEU A 61 -8.74 -6.45 2.16
N PHE A 62 -8.85 -5.11 2.12
CA PHE A 62 -9.90 -4.39 2.83
C PHE A 62 -11.29 -4.75 2.33
N ALA A 63 -11.49 -4.88 1.01
CA ALA A 63 -12.79 -5.25 0.45
C ALA A 63 -13.25 -6.65 0.94
N TYR A 64 -12.33 -7.62 1.07
CA TYR A 64 -12.68 -8.92 1.65
C TYR A 64 -12.93 -8.85 3.15
N GLU A 65 -12.21 -8.01 3.89
CA GLU A 65 -12.50 -7.76 5.30
C GLU A 65 -13.90 -7.16 5.49
N GLN A 66 -14.29 -6.16 4.68
CA GLN A 66 -15.63 -5.58 4.73
C GLN A 66 -16.71 -6.62 4.45
N LYS A 67 -16.48 -7.53 3.49
CA LYS A 67 -17.40 -8.66 3.25
C LYS A 67 -17.51 -9.57 4.48
N TRP A 68 -16.40 -9.86 5.15
CA TRP A 68 -16.43 -10.70 6.35
C TRP A 68 -17.09 -9.99 7.53
N ILE A 69 -16.84 -8.70 7.72
CA ILE A 69 -17.53 -7.87 8.72
C ILE A 69 -19.04 -7.96 8.53
N SER A 70 -19.53 -7.85 7.30
CA SER A 70 -20.96 -8.00 7.00
C SER A 70 -21.48 -9.38 7.40
N LEU A 71 -20.78 -10.46 7.04
CA LEU A 71 -21.16 -11.81 7.47
C LEU A 71 -21.19 -11.97 9.00
N ARG A 72 -20.23 -11.38 9.72
CA ARG A 72 -20.18 -11.43 11.21
C ARG A 72 -21.30 -10.63 11.88
N LYS A 73 -21.93 -9.69 11.18
CA LYS A 73 -23.12 -8.97 11.66
C LYS A 73 -24.36 -9.85 11.54
N ASP A 74 -24.44 -10.62 10.46
CA ASP A 74 -25.59 -11.46 10.14
C ASP A 74 -25.55 -12.83 10.84
N ASP A 75 -24.35 -13.38 11.09
CA ASP A 75 -24.13 -14.67 11.74
C ASP A 75 -23.09 -14.56 12.88
N PRO A 76 -23.50 -14.74 14.15
CA PRO A 76 -22.58 -14.76 15.29
C PRO A 76 -21.50 -15.83 15.22
N ALA A 77 -21.74 -16.98 14.58
CA ALA A 77 -20.74 -18.07 14.47
C ALA A 77 -19.52 -17.63 13.65
N GLU A 78 -19.69 -16.69 12.72
CA GLU A 78 -18.59 -16.12 11.93
C GLU A 78 -17.63 -15.28 12.79
N LYS A 79 -18.04 -14.83 13.99
CA LYS A 79 -17.12 -14.18 14.94
C LYS A 79 -16.12 -15.18 15.51
N ASP A 80 -16.58 -16.36 15.88
CA ASP A 80 -15.72 -17.43 16.39
C ASP A 80 -14.77 -17.94 15.28
N GLU A 81 -15.28 -18.08 14.06
CA GLU A 81 -14.46 -18.45 12.89
C GLU A 81 -13.38 -17.40 12.57
N HIS A 82 -13.71 -16.10 12.70
CA HIS A 82 -12.73 -15.03 12.54
C HIS A 82 -11.63 -15.07 13.61
N ALA A 83 -12.02 -15.19 14.88
CA ALA A 83 -11.07 -15.31 15.97
C ALA A 83 -10.17 -16.55 15.81
N ALA A 84 -10.75 -17.69 15.42
CA ALA A 84 -10.01 -18.92 15.16
C ALA A 84 -9.04 -18.76 13.98
N TYR A 85 -9.46 -18.10 12.91
CA TYR A 85 -8.62 -17.82 11.75
C TYR A 85 -7.42 -16.93 12.13
N CYS A 86 -7.66 -15.79 12.80
CA CYS A 86 -6.59 -14.90 13.24
C CYS A 86 -5.63 -15.60 14.21
N LYS A 87 -6.13 -16.46 15.10
CA LYS A 87 -5.28 -17.28 15.98
C LYS A 87 -4.41 -18.27 15.22
N LYS A 88 -4.94 -18.90 14.17
CA LYS A 88 -4.23 -19.94 13.40
C LYS A 88 -3.25 -19.38 12.39
N TYR A 89 -3.61 -18.30 11.70
CA TYR A 89 -2.86 -17.77 10.56
C TYR A 89 -2.22 -16.40 10.84
N GLY A 90 -2.38 -15.89 12.06
CA GLY A 90 -1.94 -14.56 12.48
C GLY A 90 -2.86 -13.45 11.99
N ASP A 91 -2.94 -12.36 12.74
CA ASP A 91 -3.80 -11.23 12.41
C ASP A 91 -3.35 -10.55 11.09
N TYR A 92 -4.21 -10.61 10.08
CA TYR A 92 -3.96 -9.96 8.79
C TYR A 92 -4.19 -8.46 8.84
N MET A 93 -4.92 -7.94 9.85
CA MET A 93 -5.13 -6.50 10.02
C MET A 93 -3.85 -5.77 10.39
N GLU A 94 -2.91 -6.43 11.09
CA GLU A 94 -1.56 -5.89 11.28
C GLU A 94 -0.81 -5.76 9.95
N THR A 95 -0.96 -6.74 9.06
CA THR A 95 -0.34 -6.71 7.72
C THR A 95 -0.98 -5.63 6.85
N PHE A 96 -2.31 -5.49 6.93
CA PHE A 96 -3.05 -4.39 6.29
C PHE A 96 -2.55 -3.03 6.77
N LYS A 97 -2.43 -2.83 8.09
CA LYS A 97 -1.94 -1.58 8.67
C LYS A 97 -0.52 -1.24 8.19
N LYS A 98 0.39 -2.22 8.18
CA LYS A 98 1.74 -2.04 7.60
C LYS A 98 1.67 -1.62 6.13
N GLY A 99 0.72 -2.14 5.36
CA GLY A 99 0.48 -1.73 3.97
C GLY A 99 0.05 -0.26 3.85
N VAL A 100 -0.89 0.16 4.69
CA VAL A 100 -1.34 1.57 4.74
C VAL A 100 -0.20 2.50 5.16
N ASP A 101 0.56 2.14 6.20
CA ASP A 101 1.71 2.92 6.67
C ASP A 101 2.79 3.03 5.58
N ARG A 102 3.05 1.95 4.85
CA ARG A 102 3.98 1.92 3.71
C ARG A 102 3.51 2.81 2.56
N LEU A 103 2.21 2.79 2.22
CA LEU A 103 1.65 3.69 1.20
C LEU A 103 1.80 5.15 1.61
N GLN A 104 1.54 5.49 2.87
CA GLN A 104 1.73 6.84 3.37
C GLN A 104 3.18 7.30 3.29
N ALA A 105 4.13 6.40 3.55
CA ALA A 105 5.56 6.69 3.43
C ALA A 105 5.99 6.85 1.96
N LEU A 106 5.53 5.98 1.06
CA LEU A 106 5.78 6.09 -0.40
C LEU A 106 5.22 7.40 -0.96
N HIS A 107 3.99 7.75 -0.60
CA HIS A 107 3.37 9.00 -1.01
C HIS A 107 4.17 10.24 -0.55
N ASN A 108 4.71 10.19 0.68
CA ASN A 108 5.57 11.26 1.18
C ASN A 108 6.88 11.36 0.38
N LEU A 109 7.48 10.23 0.02
CA LEU A 109 8.68 10.19 -0.83
C LEU A 109 8.39 10.70 -2.24
N TYR A 110 7.25 10.31 -2.83
CA TYR A 110 6.79 10.83 -4.12
C TYR A 110 6.73 12.35 -4.11
N ARG A 111 6.10 12.93 -3.08
CA ARG A 111 5.99 14.39 -2.92
C ARG A 111 7.35 15.06 -2.82
N VAL A 112 8.27 14.50 -2.04
CA VAL A 112 9.64 15.04 -1.89
C VAL A 112 10.40 14.97 -3.21
N GLY A 113 10.31 13.85 -3.92
CA GLY A 113 10.89 13.71 -5.25
C GLY A 113 10.30 14.68 -6.27
N TYR A 114 8.98 14.84 -6.27
CA TYR A 114 8.29 15.78 -7.16
C TYR A 114 8.77 17.21 -6.95
N GLU A 115 8.86 17.68 -5.70
CA GLU A 115 9.39 19.01 -5.40
C GLU A 115 10.87 19.14 -5.76
N ARG A 116 11.65 18.07 -5.65
CA ARG A 116 13.05 18.05 -6.13
C ARG A 116 13.12 18.23 -7.65
N VAL A 117 12.34 17.49 -8.43
CA VAL A 117 12.30 17.64 -9.90
C VAL A 117 11.86 19.05 -10.28
N LYS A 118 10.79 19.54 -9.65
CA LYS A 118 10.27 20.90 -9.87
C LYS A 118 11.31 21.99 -9.58
N ALA A 119 12.10 21.82 -8.52
CA ALA A 119 13.16 22.75 -8.16
C ALA A 119 14.36 22.72 -9.13
N LEU A 120 14.63 21.56 -9.75
CA LEU A 120 15.69 21.41 -10.75
C LEU A 120 15.24 21.91 -12.14
N ASP A 121 14.05 21.50 -12.59
CA ASP A 121 13.43 21.96 -13.82
C ASP A 121 11.91 21.68 -13.78
N VAL A 122 11.12 22.75 -13.72
CA VAL A 122 9.65 22.68 -13.69
C VAL A 122 9.06 22.05 -14.95
N THR A 123 9.73 22.13 -16.11
CA THR A 123 9.18 21.55 -17.36
C THR A 123 9.20 20.02 -17.34
N ARG A 124 10.08 19.43 -16.51
CA ARG A 124 10.22 17.98 -16.37
C ARG A 124 9.19 17.36 -15.43
N THR A 125 8.34 18.17 -14.79
CA THR A 125 7.15 17.66 -14.10
C THR A 125 6.00 17.35 -15.07
N VAL A 126 6.09 17.78 -16.34
CA VAL A 126 5.09 17.46 -17.37
C VAL A 126 5.15 15.97 -17.67
N GLY A 127 4.15 15.23 -17.20
CA GLY A 127 4.08 13.75 -17.29
C GLY A 127 4.25 13.04 -15.95
N LEU A 128 4.54 13.76 -14.86
CA LEU A 128 4.41 13.26 -13.50
C LEU A 128 2.99 13.57 -12.98
N VAL A 129 2.46 12.66 -12.16
CA VAL A 129 1.18 12.87 -11.46
C VAL A 129 1.39 13.93 -10.37
N THR A 130 0.44 14.84 -10.18
CA THR A 130 0.56 15.81 -9.10
C THR A 130 0.34 15.10 -7.76
N PRO A 131 1.11 15.40 -6.70
CA PRO A 131 0.96 14.71 -5.42
C PRO A 131 -0.47 14.77 -4.85
N GLU A 132 -1.22 15.84 -5.13
CA GLU A 132 -2.61 16.01 -4.69
C GLU A 132 -3.62 15.05 -5.36
N THR A 133 -3.28 14.50 -6.54
CA THR A 133 -4.11 13.49 -7.21
C THR A 133 -3.79 12.06 -6.81
N VAL A 134 -2.65 11.83 -6.15
CA VAL A 134 -2.28 10.54 -5.54
C VAL A 134 -2.97 10.40 -4.18
N GLY A 135 -4.30 10.48 -4.18
CA GLY A 135 -5.08 10.38 -2.95
C GLY A 135 -5.03 8.95 -2.39
N LEU A 136 -4.46 8.78 -1.19
CA LEU A 136 -4.77 7.64 -0.33
C LEU A 136 -6.29 7.54 -0.22
N VAL A 137 -6.86 6.42 -0.66
CA VAL A 137 -8.29 6.15 -0.45
C VAL A 137 -8.49 5.93 1.04
N THR A 138 -8.73 7.03 1.76
CA THR A 138 -9.27 7.05 3.11
C THR A 138 -10.77 6.84 3.00
N HIS A 139 -11.23 5.60 2.93
CA HIS A 139 -12.65 5.24 3.08
C HIS A 139 -12.75 4.08 4.06
#